data_AF-A0A0G0WTE7-F1
#
_entry.id   AF-A0A0G0WTE7-F1
#
_cell.length_a   1.000
_cell.length_b   1.000
_cell.length_c   1.000
_cell.angle_alpha   90.00
_cell.angle_beta   90.00
_cell.angle_gamma   90.00
#
_symmetry.space_group_name_H-M   'P 1'
#
loop_
_entity.id
_entity.type
_entity.pdbx_description
1 polymer ?
#
loop_
_entity_poly.entity_id
_entity_poly.type
_entity_poly.pdbx_seq_one_letter_code
_entity_poly.pdbx_strand_id
1 'polypeptide(L)'
;MGYNRRALYLLQTAKTIHEKYYNKFPISEQLLSKLPGLGKYTARAVLVFAFRKDIAMVDTNIRQIITHFFFHDILQPEKTIQEVADQLVPIGKSWEWHQAMMDYGALKLEKKILSKAKSRSAGPFKQSNRYFRGRIIDLLREKSYKEKELTKGLCSTYGKDEMFYIGLLTLEKEALVAHKKDIWKLPG
;
A
#
# COMPACT_ATOMS: atom_id res chain seq x y z
N MET A 1 1.28 3.47 -10.74
CA MET A 1 1.48 3.25 -9.29
C MET A 1 2.56 2.19 -9.11
N GLY A 2 3.64 2.45 -8.38
CA GLY A 2 4.78 1.52 -8.24
C GLY A 2 4.59 0.42 -7.20
N TYR A 3 3.37 -0.08 -7.04
CA TYR A 3 2.98 -0.93 -5.91
C TYR A 3 2.36 -2.24 -6.40
N ASN A 4 3.07 -2.93 -7.28
CA ASN A 4 2.61 -4.16 -7.92
C ASN A 4 2.22 -5.26 -6.91
N ARG A 5 2.89 -5.31 -5.75
CA ARG A 5 2.53 -6.20 -4.64
C ARG A 5 1.11 -6.01 -4.12
N ARG A 6 0.55 -4.80 -4.15
CA ARG A 6 -0.84 -4.57 -3.69
C ARG A 6 -1.84 -5.28 -4.60
N ALA A 7 -1.57 -5.34 -5.92
CA ALA A 7 -2.42 -6.08 -6.85
C ALA A 7 -2.35 -7.59 -6.58
N LEU A 8 -1.16 -8.14 -6.30
CA LEU A 8 -1.02 -9.54 -5.90
C LEU A 8 -1.76 -9.85 -4.60
N TYR A 9 -1.61 -9.00 -3.58
CA TYR A 9 -2.33 -9.17 -2.32
C TYR A 9 -3.84 -9.07 -2.47
N LEU A 10 -4.32 -8.18 -3.35
CA LEU A 10 -5.74 -8.09 -3.68
C LEU A 10 -6.26 -9.40 -4.29
N LEU A 11 -5.54 -9.95 -5.28
CA LEU A 11 -5.89 -11.23 -5.90
C LEU A 11 -5.84 -12.38 -4.90
N GLN A 12 -4.78 -12.47 -4.09
CA GLN A 12 -4.63 -13.50 -3.05
C GLN A 12 -5.73 -13.40 -2.00
N THR A 13 -6.10 -12.18 -1.60
CA THR A 13 -7.21 -11.93 -0.67
C THR A 13 -8.53 -12.40 -1.28
N ALA A 14 -8.82 -12.07 -2.54
CA ALA A 14 -10.02 -12.53 -3.23
C ALA A 14 -10.10 -14.06 -3.30
N LYS A 15 -9.01 -14.73 -3.66
CA LYS A 15 -8.92 -16.21 -3.64
C LYS A 15 -9.14 -16.77 -2.24
N THR A 16 -8.51 -16.19 -1.23
CA THR A 16 -8.67 -16.62 0.17
C THR A 16 -10.12 -16.50 0.63
N ILE A 17 -10.82 -15.43 0.26
CA ILE A 17 -12.25 -15.24 0.59
C ILE A 17 -13.12 -16.27 -0.12
N HIS A 18 -12.85 -16.55 -1.39
CA HIS A 18 -13.56 -17.57 -2.16
C HIS A 18 -13.38 -18.96 -1.53
N GLU A 19 -12.13 -19.37 -1.30
CA GLU A 19 -11.76 -20.72 -0.89
C GLU A 19 -12.02 -21.00 0.59
N LYS A 20 -11.63 -20.08 1.48
CA LYS A 20 -11.67 -20.31 2.95
C LYS A 20 -12.88 -19.73 3.64
N TYR A 21 -13.49 -18.72 3.05
CA TYR A 21 -14.66 -18.04 3.62
C TYR A 21 -15.92 -18.21 2.76
N TYR A 22 -15.90 -19.10 1.75
CA TYR A 22 -17.05 -19.44 0.92
C TYR A 22 -17.76 -18.22 0.34
N ASN A 23 -16.98 -17.28 -0.21
CA ASN A 23 -17.44 -15.98 -0.74
C ASN A 23 -18.07 -15.03 0.30
N LYS A 24 -18.02 -15.34 1.59
CA LYS A 24 -18.47 -14.45 2.66
C LYS A 24 -17.30 -13.64 3.18
N PHE A 25 -17.39 -12.32 3.07
CA PHE A 25 -16.34 -11.44 3.56
C PHE A 25 -16.35 -11.42 5.10
N PRO A 26 -15.21 -11.63 5.78
CA PRO A 26 -15.17 -11.63 7.24
C PRO A 26 -15.42 -10.23 7.81
N ILE A 27 -16.28 -10.13 8.83
CA ILE A 27 -16.67 -8.85 9.45
C ILE A 27 -16.07 -8.74 10.86
N SER A 28 -14.76 -8.99 10.96
CA SER A 28 -13.98 -8.87 12.20
C SER A 28 -12.58 -8.36 11.87
N GLU A 29 -12.08 -7.41 12.66
CA GLU A 29 -10.74 -6.85 12.46
C GLU A 29 -9.67 -7.94 12.54
N GLN A 30 -9.82 -8.88 13.48
CA GLN A 30 -8.87 -9.98 13.68
C GLN A 30 -8.85 -10.94 12.48
N LEU A 31 -10.01 -11.23 11.89
CA LEU A 31 -10.10 -12.10 10.71
C LEU A 31 -9.59 -11.39 9.45
N LEU A 32 -9.94 -10.11 9.30
CA LEU A 32 -9.49 -9.31 8.16
C LEU A 32 -7.98 -9.09 8.17
N SER A 33 -7.39 -8.91 9.34
CA SER A 33 -5.94 -8.74 9.49
C SER A 33 -5.15 -10.01 9.16
N LYS A 34 -5.82 -11.16 9.04
CA LYS A 34 -5.21 -12.42 8.56
C LYS A 34 -5.23 -12.54 7.04
N LEU A 35 -5.94 -11.67 6.32
CA LEU A 35 -5.97 -11.69 4.86
C LEU A 35 -4.67 -11.06 4.28
N PRO A 36 -4.15 -11.59 3.16
CA PRO A 36 -2.92 -11.09 2.55
C PRO A 36 -2.95 -9.59 2.25
N GLY A 37 -2.01 -8.83 2.82
CA GLY A 37 -1.88 -7.39 2.59
C GLY A 37 -2.90 -6.51 3.32
N LEU A 38 -3.79 -7.08 4.13
CA LEU A 38 -4.66 -6.32 5.02
C LEU A 38 -4.00 -6.21 6.39
N GLY A 39 -3.23 -5.14 6.60
CA GLY A 39 -2.80 -4.76 7.95
C GLY A 39 -3.95 -4.16 8.76
N LYS A 40 -3.70 -3.88 10.05
CA LYS A 40 -4.68 -3.31 10.99
C LYS A 40 -5.45 -2.11 10.41
N TYR A 41 -4.72 -1.16 9.82
CA TYR A 41 -5.28 0.00 9.12
C TYR A 41 -6.31 -0.40 8.06
N THR A 42 -5.92 -1.25 7.11
CA THR A 42 -6.78 -1.66 5.98
C THR A 42 -7.96 -2.49 6.46
N ALA A 43 -7.77 -3.37 7.44
CA ALA A 43 -8.84 -4.15 8.05
C ALA A 43 -9.92 -3.24 8.65
N ARG A 44 -9.51 -2.22 9.42
CA ARG A 44 -10.43 -1.24 10.00
C ARG A 44 -11.08 -0.35 8.94
N ALA A 45 -10.32 0.06 7.91
CA ALA A 45 -10.89 0.82 6.78
C ALA A 45 -12.03 0.07 6.09
N VAL A 46 -11.87 -1.24 5.88
CA VAL A 46 -12.92 -2.07 5.29
C VAL A 46 -14.14 -2.14 6.20
N LEU A 47 -13.96 -2.35 7.51
CA LEU A 47 -15.06 -2.38 8.48
C LEU A 47 -15.83 -1.04 8.53
N VAL A 48 -15.12 0.09 8.51
CA VAL A 48 -15.71 1.43 8.52
C VAL A 48 -16.48 1.70 7.24
N PHE A 49 -15.82 1.57 6.08
CA PHE A 49 -16.39 2.06 4.83
C PHE A 49 -17.33 1.07 4.15
N ALA A 50 -17.03 -0.23 4.19
CA ALA A 50 -17.88 -1.25 3.56
C ALA A 50 -18.97 -1.77 4.50
N PHE A 51 -18.67 -1.92 5.78
CA PHE A 51 -19.59 -2.53 6.76
C PHE A 51 -20.18 -1.54 7.78
N ARG A 52 -19.88 -0.24 7.66
CA ARG A 52 -20.43 0.83 8.51
C ARG A 52 -20.27 0.53 10.01
N LYS A 53 -19.17 -0.09 10.40
CA LYS A 53 -18.88 -0.36 11.81
C LYS A 53 -18.49 0.92 12.54
N ASP A 54 -19.00 1.07 13.75
CA ASP A 54 -18.70 2.19 14.65
C ASP A 54 -17.36 2.00 15.37
N ILE A 55 -16.30 2.01 14.57
CA ILE A 55 -14.91 1.91 15.02
C ILE A 55 -14.07 2.95 14.29
N ALA A 56 -12.94 3.37 14.85
CA ALA A 56 -12.08 4.37 14.22
C ALA A 56 -10.98 3.74 13.34
N MET A 57 -10.94 4.07 12.06
CA MET A 57 -9.76 3.87 11.22
C MET A 57 -8.87 5.11 11.31
N VAL A 58 -7.65 4.94 11.83
CA VAL A 58 -6.70 6.05 12.02
C VAL A 58 -5.72 6.10 10.84
N ASP A 59 -5.91 7.08 9.96
CA ASP A 59 -4.92 7.43 8.95
C ASP A 59 -3.92 8.49 9.47
N THR A 60 -3.05 8.98 8.59
CA THR A 60 -2.07 10.03 8.95
C THR A 60 -2.72 11.36 9.29
N ASN A 61 -3.91 11.66 8.76
CA ASN A 61 -4.61 12.92 8.99
C ASN A 61 -5.31 12.86 10.35
N ILE A 62 -6.10 11.81 10.59
CA ILE A 62 -6.76 11.55 11.87
C ILE A 62 -5.73 11.49 13.00
N ARG A 63 -4.58 10.83 12.79
CA ARG A 63 -3.48 10.85 13.77
C ARG A 63 -3.02 12.28 14.07
N GLN A 64 -2.79 13.11 13.06
CA GLN A 64 -2.35 14.49 13.26
C GLN A 64 -3.40 15.33 14.00
N ILE A 65 -4.68 15.18 13.65
CA ILE A 65 -5.78 15.88 14.31
C ILE A 65 -5.81 15.50 15.80
N ILE A 66 -5.77 14.20 16.10
CA ILE A 66 -5.79 13.72 17.48
C ILE A 66 -4.55 14.19 18.24
N THR A 67 -3.36 14.08 17.64
CA THR A 67 -2.11 14.57 18.24
C THR A 67 -2.17 16.08 18.51
N HIS A 68 -2.74 16.86 17.60
CA HIS A 68 -2.89 18.30 17.77
C HIS A 68 -3.81 18.65 18.93
N PHE A 69 -5.05 18.16 18.90
CA PHE A 69 -6.09 18.58 19.83
C PHE A 69 -6.00 17.93 21.21
N PHE A 70 -5.54 16.68 21.31
CA PHE A 70 -5.54 15.94 22.58
C PHE A 70 -4.16 15.82 23.21
N PHE A 71 -3.10 16.04 22.44
CA PHE A 71 -1.72 15.84 22.90
C PHE A 71 -0.80 17.04 22.65
N HIS A 72 -1.35 18.21 22.29
CA HIS A 72 -0.59 19.46 22.12
C HIS A 72 0.64 19.29 21.21
N ASP A 73 0.44 18.63 20.07
CA ASP A 73 1.47 18.29 19.08
C ASP A 73 2.55 17.29 19.55
N ILE A 74 2.38 16.66 20.73
CA ILE A 74 3.29 15.63 21.25
C ILE A 74 2.90 14.26 20.67
N LEU A 75 3.86 13.63 19.99
CA LEU A 75 3.67 12.31 19.38
C LEU A 75 3.36 11.25 20.44
N GLN A 76 2.33 10.46 20.18
CA GLN A 76 1.93 9.33 21.02
C GLN A 76 2.08 7.99 20.30
N PRO A 77 2.22 6.88 21.05
CA PRO A 77 2.16 5.54 20.49
C PRO A 77 0.88 5.31 19.68
N GLU A 78 0.95 4.47 18.65
CA GLU A 78 -0.20 4.14 17.80
C GLU A 78 -1.40 3.63 18.59
N LYS A 79 -1.15 2.82 19.63
CA LYS A 79 -2.19 2.29 20.51
C LYS A 79 -2.98 3.41 21.20
N THR A 80 -2.28 4.39 21.77
CA THR A 80 -2.89 5.53 22.45
C THR A 80 -3.73 6.38 21.50
N ILE A 81 -3.21 6.68 20.30
CA ILE A 81 -3.98 7.41 19.27
C ILE A 81 -5.24 6.62 18.88
N GLN A 82 -5.12 5.30 18.70
CA GLN A 82 -6.24 4.44 18.33
C GLN A 82 -7.32 4.42 19.43
N GLU A 83 -6.95 4.33 20.69
CA GLU A 83 -7.87 4.34 21.84
C GLU A 83 -8.63 5.66 21.95
N VAL A 84 -7.98 6.80 21.71
CA VAL A 84 -8.65 8.10 21.65
C VAL A 84 -9.59 8.15 20.45
N ALA A 85 -9.14 7.72 19.27
CA ALA A 85 -9.96 7.73 18.07
C ALA A 85 -11.24 6.91 18.25
N ASP A 86 -11.14 5.71 18.85
CA ASP A 86 -12.28 4.83 19.10
C ASP A 86 -13.32 5.43 20.05
N GLN A 87 -12.90 6.32 20.96
CA GLN A 87 -13.81 7.05 21.85
C GLN A 87 -14.50 8.24 21.16
N LEU A 88 -13.90 8.77 20.10
CA LEU A 88 -14.42 9.96 19.39
C LEU A 88 -15.43 9.60 18.30
N VAL A 89 -15.44 8.36 17.82
CA VAL A 89 -16.37 7.92 16.78
C VAL A 89 -17.79 7.87 17.34
N PRO A 90 -18.73 8.69 16.83
CA PRO A 90 -20.10 8.64 17.31
C PRO A 90 -20.80 7.38 16.77
N ILE A 91 -21.61 6.75 17.63
CA ILE A 91 -22.42 5.59 17.29
C ILE A 91 -23.35 5.94 16.11
N GLY A 92 -23.39 5.06 15.11
CA GLY A 92 -24.17 5.20 13.89
C GLY A 92 -23.66 6.25 12.90
N LYS A 93 -22.54 6.93 13.20
CA LYS A 93 -22.01 8.04 12.37
C LYS A 93 -20.53 7.88 12.05
N SER A 94 -20.01 6.67 12.12
CA SER A 94 -18.60 6.39 11.83
C SER A 94 -18.18 6.87 10.45
N TRP A 95 -18.99 6.62 9.43
CA TRP A 95 -18.63 7.01 8.07
C TRP A 95 -18.53 8.55 7.93
N GLU A 96 -19.53 9.27 8.42
CA GLU A 96 -19.61 10.73 8.39
C GLU A 96 -18.47 11.35 9.20
N TRP A 97 -18.14 10.77 10.35
CA TRP A 97 -17.01 11.20 11.17
C TRP A 97 -15.69 11.07 10.41
N HIS A 98 -15.46 9.95 9.72
CA HIS A 98 -14.23 9.77 8.92
C HIS A 98 -14.17 10.74 7.74
N GLN A 99 -15.28 10.99 7.04
CA GLN A 99 -15.33 12.00 5.97
C GLN A 99 -14.97 13.38 6.52
N ALA A 100 -15.61 13.80 7.63
CA ALA A 100 -15.34 15.08 8.27
C ALA A 100 -13.88 15.23 8.73
N MET A 101 -13.30 14.17 9.32
CA MET A 101 -11.90 14.18 9.76
C MET A 101 -10.92 14.24 8.58
N MET A 102 -11.21 13.55 7.48
CA MET A 102 -10.39 13.63 6.26
C MET A 102 -10.44 15.02 5.63
N ASP A 103 -11.63 15.60 5.50
CA ASP A 103 -11.83 16.95 4.96
C ASP A 103 -11.13 18.00 5.84
N TYR A 104 -11.31 17.92 7.16
CA TYR A 104 -10.65 18.81 8.11
C TYR A 104 -9.12 18.69 8.00
N GLY A 105 -8.60 17.46 7.95
CA GLY A 105 -7.16 17.22 7.85
C GLY A 105 -6.55 17.73 6.56
N ALA A 106 -7.31 17.73 5.45
CA ALA A 106 -6.88 18.30 4.18
C ALA A 106 -6.90 19.84 4.19
N LEU A 107 -7.87 20.45 4.87
CA LEU A 107 -8.12 21.90 4.80
C LEU A 107 -7.42 22.72 5.89
N LYS A 108 -7.25 22.18 7.10
CA LYS A 108 -6.91 22.96 8.31
C LYS A 108 -5.57 22.61 8.96
N LEU A 109 -4.98 21.46 8.65
CA LEU A 109 -3.64 21.11 9.12
C LEU A 109 -2.56 21.73 8.21
N GLU A 110 -2.28 23.02 8.41
CA GLU A 110 -1.20 23.72 7.69
C GLU A 110 0.20 23.20 8.07
N LYS A 111 0.37 22.74 9.33
CA LYS A 111 1.61 22.15 9.84
C LYS A 111 1.48 20.65 9.98
N LYS A 112 2.27 19.90 9.21
CA LYS A 112 2.40 18.46 9.40
C LYS A 112 3.26 18.16 10.63
N ILE A 113 2.63 17.90 11.77
CA ILE A 113 3.31 17.49 13.01
C ILE A 113 4.22 16.27 12.77
N LEU A 114 3.75 15.34 11.91
CA LEU A 114 4.47 14.11 11.55
C LEU A 114 5.57 14.30 10.49
N SER A 115 5.76 15.50 9.91
CA SER A 115 6.73 15.70 8.82
C SER A 115 8.19 15.86 9.26
N LYS A 116 8.51 15.72 10.56
CA LYS A 116 9.90 15.84 11.07
C LYS A 116 10.77 14.60 10.87
N ALA A 117 10.23 13.48 10.38
CA ALA A 117 11.09 12.43 9.86
C ALA A 117 11.83 13.00 8.65
N LYS A 118 13.17 13.19 8.73
CA LYS A 118 14.02 13.63 7.61
C LYS A 118 13.50 13.00 6.33
N SER A 119 12.79 13.77 5.50
CA SER A 119 12.45 13.29 4.17
C SER A 119 13.79 13.14 3.48
N ARG A 120 14.34 11.92 3.41
CA ARG A 120 15.40 11.63 2.46
C ARG A 120 14.82 12.10 1.14
N SER A 121 15.40 13.14 0.54
CA SER A 121 14.93 13.64 -0.75
C SER A 121 14.90 12.41 -1.65
N ALA A 122 13.70 11.97 -2.03
CA ALA A 122 13.61 10.84 -2.93
C ALA A 122 14.37 11.28 -4.18
N GLY A 123 15.45 10.56 -4.51
CA GLY A 123 16.22 10.85 -5.72
C GLY A 123 15.28 10.89 -6.94
N PRO A 124 15.71 11.50 -8.05
CA PRO A 124 14.87 11.67 -9.22
C PRO A 124 14.14 10.38 -9.60
N PHE A 125 12.85 10.46 -9.95
CA PHE A 125 12.02 9.29 -10.23
C PHE A 125 12.67 8.30 -11.21
N LYS A 126 13.32 8.81 -12.27
CA LYS A 126 14.03 8.01 -13.28
C LYS A 126 15.21 7.19 -12.74
N GLN A 127 15.66 7.47 -11.52
CA GLN A 127 16.72 6.73 -10.82
C GLN A 127 16.17 5.82 -9.72
N SER A 128 14.86 5.82 -9.50
CA SER A 128 14.23 5.00 -8.47
C SER A 128 14.05 3.55 -8.93
N ASN A 129 14.13 2.60 -7.99
CA ASN A 129 13.82 1.19 -8.24
C ASN A 129 12.42 1.00 -8.87
N ARG A 130 11.44 1.83 -8.46
CA ARG A 130 10.09 1.89 -9.04
C ARG A 130 10.10 2.15 -10.55
N TYR A 131 10.98 3.04 -11.03
CA TYR A 131 11.06 3.36 -12.45
C TYR A 131 11.55 2.17 -13.27
N PHE A 132 12.68 1.57 -12.87
CA PHE A 132 13.26 0.42 -13.56
C PHE A 132 12.30 -0.78 -13.59
N ARG A 133 11.66 -1.09 -12.47
CA ARG A 133 10.64 -2.15 -12.39
C ARG A 133 9.43 -1.92 -13.29
N GLY A 134 8.99 -0.67 -13.41
CA GLY A 134 7.89 -0.31 -14.31
C GLY A 134 8.24 -0.63 -15.76
N ARG A 135 9.45 -0.26 -16.21
CA ARG A 135 9.91 -0.50 -17.58
C ARG A 135 10.09 -1.97 -17.91
N ILE A 136 10.55 -2.78 -16.96
CA ILE A 136 10.61 -4.23 -17.10
C ILE A 136 9.19 -4.79 -17.34
N ILE A 137 8.22 -4.43 -16.51
CA ILE A 137 6.83 -4.90 -16.66
C ILE A 137 6.23 -4.41 -17.98
N ASP A 138 6.46 -3.16 -18.36
CA ASP A 138 5.94 -2.59 -19.61
C ASP A 138 6.42 -3.39 -20.83
N LEU A 139 7.69 -3.78 -20.89
CA LEU A 139 8.20 -4.64 -21.97
C LEU A 139 7.61 -6.05 -21.89
N LEU A 140 7.61 -6.67 -20.71
CA LEU A 140 7.12 -8.05 -20.54
C LEU A 140 5.61 -8.19 -20.75
N ARG A 141 4.85 -7.08 -20.72
CA ARG A 141 3.42 -7.05 -21.11
C ARG A 141 3.21 -7.37 -22.58
N GLU A 142 4.15 -7.02 -23.45
CA GLU A 142 4.00 -7.22 -24.90
C GLU A 142 4.31 -8.67 -25.31
N LYS A 143 5.41 -9.22 -24.79
CA LYS A 143 5.84 -10.59 -25.05
C LYS A 143 6.86 -11.06 -24.01
N SER A 144 7.19 -12.35 -24.09
CA SER A 144 8.32 -12.91 -23.34
C SER A 144 9.64 -12.61 -24.05
N TYR A 145 10.72 -12.44 -23.29
CA TYR A 145 12.04 -12.12 -23.83
C TYR A 145 13.10 -13.04 -23.24
N LYS A 146 14.15 -13.35 -24.02
CA LYS A 146 15.35 -13.96 -23.46
C LYS A 146 16.10 -12.95 -22.58
N GLU A 147 16.83 -13.41 -21.57
CA GLU A 147 17.54 -12.51 -20.64
C GLU A 147 18.43 -11.50 -21.36
N LYS A 148 19.27 -11.99 -22.29
CA LYS A 148 20.18 -11.14 -23.08
C LYS A 148 19.46 -10.12 -23.96
N GLU A 149 18.29 -10.46 -24.51
CA GLU A 149 17.52 -9.55 -25.36
C GLU A 149 16.84 -8.47 -24.51
N LEU A 150 16.31 -8.86 -23.35
CA LEU A 150 15.63 -7.97 -22.42
C LEU A 150 16.59 -6.95 -21.83
N THR A 151 17.73 -7.39 -21.29
CA THR A 151 18.74 -6.51 -20.69
C THR A 151 19.33 -5.58 -21.74
N LYS A 152 19.68 -6.09 -22.93
CA LYS A 152 20.18 -5.26 -24.04
C LYS A 152 19.18 -4.18 -24.45
N GLY A 153 17.90 -4.52 -24.61
CA GLY A 153 16.84 -3.57 -24.98
C GLY A 153 16.57 -2.50 -23.91
N LEU A 154 16.61 -2.89 -22.64
CA LEU A 154 16.46 -1.95 -21.52
C LEU A 154 17.66 -1.02 -21.39
N CYS A 155 18.88 -1.54 -21.52
CA CYS A 155 20.10 -0.77 -21.39
C CYS A 155 20.33 0.20 -22.56
N SER A 156 20.02 -0.22 -23.79
CA SER A 156 20.11 0.68 -24.95
C SER A 156 19.11 1.84 -24.87
N THR A 157 17.93 1.60 -24.30
CA THR A 157 16.85 2.59 -24.25
C THR A 157 16.96 3.53 -23.04
N TYR A 158 17.41 3.02 -21.89
CA TYR A 158 17.29 3.73 -20.60
C TYR A 158 18.62 3.91 -19.85
N GLY A 159 19.70 3.25 -20.27
CA GLY A 159 20.97 3.18 -19.54
C GLY A 159 20.87 2.43 -18.18
N LYS A 160 22.02 2.09 -17.59
CA LYS A 160 22.21 1.39 -16.29
C LYS A 160 21.72 -0.08 -16.21
N ASP A 161 22.63 -1.01 -16.51
CA ASP A 161 22.44 -2.48 -16.48
C ASP A 161 22.09 -3.05 -15.09
N GLU A 162 22.81 -2.63 -14.06
CA GLU A 162 22.69 -3.22 -12.71
C GLU A 162 21.31 -3.01 -12.08
N MET A 163 20.70 -1.83 -12.29
CA MET A 163 19.37 -1.52 -11.74
C MET A 163 18.25 -2.34 -12.39
N PHE A 164 18.40 -2.69 -13.67
CA PHE A 164 17.47 -3.57 -14.35
C PHE A 164 17.61 -5.01 -13.88
N TYR A 165 18.85 -5.48 -13.66
CA TYR A 165 19.10 -6.81 -13.10
C TYR A 165 18.53 -6.96 -11.68
N ILE A 166 18.83 -6.00 -10.78
CA ILE A 166 18.24 -5.95 -9.44
C ILE A 166 16.70 -5.89 -9.52
N GLY A 167 16.18 -5.12 -10.47
CA GLY A 167 14.74 -5.01 -10.73
C GLY A 167 14.11 -6.35 -11.10
N LEU A 168 14.72 -7.12 -12.02
CA LEU A 168 14.28 -8.44 -12.45
C LEU A 168 14.27 -9.44 -11.29
N LEU A 169 15.38 -9.57 -10.56
CA LEU A 169 15.47 -10.46 -9.41
C LEU A 169 14.43 -10.12 -8.32
N THR A 170 14.22 -8.82 -8.07
CA THR A 170 13.22 -8.39 -7.08
C THR A 170 11.80 -8.67 -7.57
N LEU A 171 11.51 -8.51 -8.86
CA LEU A 171 10.20 -8.82 -9.44
C LEU A 171 9.93 -10.33 -9.43
N GLU A 172 10.94 -11.15 -9.70
CA GLU A 172 10.87 -12.61 -9.64
C GLU A 172 10.57 -13.10 -8.23
N LYS A 173 11.33 -12.61 -7.23
CA LYS A 173 11.11 -12.93 -5.82
C LYS A 173 9.71 -12.58 -5.34
N GLU A 174 9.10 -11.56 -5.94
CA GLU A 174 7.74 -11.13 -5.65
C GLU A 174 6.67 -11.84 -6.49
N ALA A 175 7.06 -12.79 -7.34
CA ALA A 175 6.19 -13.49 -8.29
C ALA A 175 5.42 -12.53 -9.22
N LEU A 176 6.00 -11.37 -9.55
CA LEU A 176 5.46 -10.41 -10.52
C LEU A 176 5.97 -10.65 -11.93
N VAL A 177 7.06 -11.40 -12.05
CA VAL A 177 7.68 -11.85 -13.28
C VAL A 177 8.14 -13.29 -13.02
N ALA A 178 8.15 -14.12 -14.05
CA ALA A 178 8.66 -15.49 -14.00
C ALA A 178 9.86 -15.64 -14.92
N HIS A 179 10.86 -16.39 -14.46
CA HIS A 179 12.03 -16.78 -15.25
C HIS A 179 12.05 -18.30 -15.42
N LYS A 180 12.08 -18.78 -16.67
CA LYS A 180 12.20 -20.22 -16.95
C LYS A 180 12.96 -20.44 -18.25
N LYS A 181 14.00 -21.28 -18.21
CA LYS A 181 14.83 -21.63 -19.38
C LYS A 181 15.33 -20.38 -20.12
N ASP A 182 15.94 -19.43 -19.41
CA ASP A 182 16.48 -18.17 -19.96
C ASP A 182 15.43 -17.19 -20.51
N ILE A 183 14.13 -17.45 -20.25
CA ILE A 183 13.03 -16.61 -20.73
C ILE A 183 12.33 -15.93 -19.55
N TRP A 184 12.29 -14.61 -19.61
CA TRP A 184 11.57 -13.72 -18.71
C TRP A 184 10.19 -13.40 -19.27
N LYS A 185 9.15 -13.51 -18.43
CA LYS A 185 7.76 -13.28 -18.81
C LYS A 185 6.88 -12.86 -17.63
N LEU A 186 5.70 -12.33 -17.91
CA LEU A 186 4.68 -12.19 -16.86
C LEU A 186 4.18 -13.57 -16.38
N PRO A 187 3.81 -13.72 -15.10
CA PRO A 187 3.16 -14.92 -14.59
C PRO A 187 1.87 -15.16 -15.37
N GLY A 188 1.65 -16.41 -15.79
CA GLY A 188 0.37 -16.85 -16.39
C GLY A 188 -0.68 -17.15 -15.34
#